data_AF-A0A954RSH5-F1
#
_entry.id   AF-A0A954RSH5-F1
#
_cell.length_a   1.000
_cell.length_b   1.000
_cell.length_c   1.000
_cell.angle_alpha   90.00
_cell.angle_beta   90.00
_cell.angle_gamma   90.00
#
_symmetry.space_group_name_H-M   'P 1'
#
loop_
_entity.id
_entity.type
_entity.pdbx_description
1 polymer ?
#
loop_
_entity_poly.entity_id
_entity_poly.type
_entity_poly.pdbx_seq_one_letter_code
_entity_poly.pdbx_strand_id
1 'polypeptide(L)' 'MSDVLNKYSQRITQRKSQGASQAMLYGTGMSEADMDKPQVGIASVWYEGNTCNMHLLKLAEAVKEGVTA' A
#
# COMPACT_ATOMS: atom_id res chain seq x y z
N MET A 1 17.60 7.90 17.77
CA MET A 1 17.31 6.87 16.75
C MET A 1 16.20 7.42 15.88
N SER A 2 16.37 7.49 14.56
CA SER A 2 15.26 7.85 13.67
C SER A 2 14.23 6.73 13.70
N ASP A 3 12.95 7.06 13.87
CA ASP A 3 11.89 6.08 13.85
C ASP A 3 11.77 5.45 12.46
N VAL A 4 11.94 4.12 12.38
CA VAL A 4 11.69 3.36 11.16
C VAL A 4 10.19 3.35 10.90
N LEU A 5 9.76 3.92 9.77
CA LEU A 5 8.34 4.03 9.42
C LEU A 5 7.79 2.74 8.80
N ASN A 6 8.59 2.03 8.01
CA ASN A 6 8.21 0.82 7.29
C ASN A 6 8.44 -0.48 8.09
N LYS A 7 8.13 -0.46 9.40
CA LYS A 7 8.46 -1.52 10.38
C LYS A 7 8.14 -2.94 9.91
N TYR A 8 7.02 -3.11 9.22
CA TYR A 8 6.55 -4.40 8.71
C TYR A 8 6.95 -4.62 7.25
N SER A 9 6.71 -3.65 6.37
CA SER A 9 6.98 -3.82 4.93
C SER A 9 8.48 -4.00 4.63
N GLN A 10 9.39 -3.47 5.46
CA GLN A 10 10.83 -3.73 5.32
C GLN A 10 11.20 -5.23 5.31
N ARG A 11 10.35 -6.10 5.89
CA ARG A 11 10.56 -7.54 5.87
C ARG A 11 10.59 -8.10 4.45
N ILE A 12 9.83 -7.50 3.54
CA ILE A 12 9.67 -7.91 2.14
C ILE A 12 10.28 -6.91 1.14
N THR A 13 10.54 -5.66 1.55
CA THR A 13 11.12 -4.65 0.66
C THR A 13 12.65 -4.52 0.76
N GLN A 14 13.27 -4.82 1.92
CA GLN A 14 14.69 -4.48 2.16
C GLN A 14 15.67 -5.66 2.14
N ARG A 15 15.20 -6.91 2.29
CA ARG A 15 16.09 -8.07 2.40
C ARG A 15 16.38 -8.66 1.02
N LYS A 16 17.65 -8.81 0.66
CA LYS A 16 18.07 -9.46 -0.61
C LYS A 16 17.48 -10.87 -0.79
N SER A 17 17.25 -11.60 0.31
CA SER A 17 16.58 -12.91 0.30
C SER A 17 15.07 -12.85 0.01
N GLN A 18 14.50 -11.67 -0.23
CA GLN A 18 13.10 -11.44 -0.59
C GLN A 18 12.94 -10.91 -2.01
N GLY A 19 13.87 -11.24 -2.91
CA GLY A 19 13.81 -10.83 -4.31
C GLY A 19 12.51 -11.20 -5.01
N ALA A 20 11.90 -12.35 -4.69
CA ALA A 20 10.59 -12.73 -5.23
C ALA A 20 9.47 -11.78 -4.77
N SER A 21 9.46 -11.39 -3.50
CA SER A 21 8.50 -10.41 -2.97
C SER A 21 8.68 -9.05 -3.63
N GLN A 22 9.93 -8.59 -3.75
CA GLN A 22 10.26 -7.34 -4.43
C GLN A 22 9.83 -7.37 -5.90
N ALA A 23 10.07 -8.47 -6.62
CA ALA A 23 9.65 -8.62 -8.01
C ALA A 23 8.13 -8.50 -8.19
N MET A 24 7.34 -9.09 -7.28
CA MET A 24 5.88 -8.94 -7.32
C MET A 24 5.44 -7.50 -7.06
N LEU A 25 6.09 -6.79 -6.15
CA LEU A 25 5.82 -5.37 -5.86
C LEU A 25 6.23 -4.46 -7.03
N TYR A 26 7.35 -4.74 -7.72
CA TYR A 26 7.67 -4.05 -8.97
C TYR A 26 6.60 -4.28 -10.04
N GLY A 27 6.06 -5.50 -10.12
CA GLY A 27 4.99 -5.84 -11.05
C GLY A 27 3.68 -5.06 -10.83
N THR A 28 3.43 -4.53 -9.62
CA THR A 28 2.27 -3.65 -9.35
C THR A 28 2.51 -2.18 -9.68
N GLY A 29 3.73 -1.82 -10.11
CA GLY A 29 4.13 -0.46 -10.47
C GLY A 29 4.89 0.30 -9.39
N MET A 30 5.33 -0.34 -8.30
CA MET A 30 6.21 0.31 -7.32
C MET A 30 7.59 0.56 -7.92
N SER A 31 8.21 1.69 -7.58
CA SER A 31 9.61 1.99 -7.88
C SER A 31 10.55 1.57 -6.75
N GLU A 32 11.86 1.63 -6.98
CA GLU A 32 12.86 1.38 -5.93
C GLU A 32 12.69 2.36 -4.76
N ALA A 33 12.41 3.64 -5.03
CA ALA A 33 12.16 4.64 -4.01
C ALA A 33 10.90 4.35 -3.17
N ASP A 34 9.93 3.61 -3.71
CA ASP A 34 8.73 3.22 -2.95
C ASP A 34 9.00 2.06 -1.98
N MET A 35 10.08 1.29 -2.17
CA MET A 35 10.47 0.18 -1.28
C MET A 35 10.88 0.67 0.12
N ASP A 36 11.33 1.92 0.20
CA ASP A 36 11.72 2.60 1.44
C ASP A 36 10.53 3.21 2.19
N LYS A 37 9.39 3.40 1.52
CA LYS A 37 8.18 3.98 2.13
C LYS A 37 7.43 2.95 2.98
N PRO A 38 6.67 3.38 4.00
CA PRO A 38 5.69 2.51 4.65
C PRO A 38 4.60 2.10 3.65
N GLN A 39 4.17 0.85 3.71
CA GLN A 39 3.04 0.35 2.90
C GLN A 39 1.75 0.45 3.71
N VAL A 40 0.72 1.07 3.13
CA VAL A 40 -0.59 1.28 3.76
C VAL A 40 -1.65 0.49 3.01
N GLY A 41 -2.26 -0.50 3.68
CA GLY A 41 -3.39 -1.24 3.13
C GLY A 41 -4.69 -0.47 3.30
N ILE A 42 -5.34 -0.09 2.20
CA ILE A 42 -6.62 0.62 2.22
C ILE A 42 -7.75 -0.39 2.00
N ALA A 43 -8.37 -0.84 3.08
CA ALA A 43 -9.47 -1.79 3.04
C ALA A 43 -10.82 -1.06 3.03
N SER A 44 -11.47 -1.02 1.87
CA SER A 44 -12.85 -0.52 1.75
C SER A 44 -13.85 -1.67 1.84
N VAL A 45 -15.02 -1.41 2.43
CA VAL A 45 -16.16 -2.35 2.45
C VAL A 45 -17.15 -1.96 1.35
N TRP A 46 -16.65 -1.64 0.17
CA TRP A 46 -17.49 -1.23 -0.96
C TRP A 46 -18.23 -2.42 -1.56
N TYR A 47 -19.52 -2.23 -1.81
CA TYR A 47 -20.33 -3.04 -2.71
C TYR A 47 -21.58 -2.23 -3.11
N GLU A 48 -22.19 -2.56 -4.24
CA GLU A 48 -23.22 -1.72 -4.88
C GLU A 48 -24.63 -1.91 -4.31
N GLY A 49 -24.91 -3.08 -3.72
CA GLY A 49 -26.25 -3.47 -3.26
C GLY A 49 -26.73 -2.82 -1.96
N ASN A 50 -25.98 -1.88 -1.37
CA ASN A 50 -26.36 -1.19 -0.13
C ASN A 50 -25.97 0.29 -0.16
N THR A 51 -26.92 1.15 0.18
CA THR A 51 -26.74 2.62 0.27
C THR A 51 -25.65 3.02 1.25
N CYS A 52 -25.45 2.25 2.32
CA CYS A 52 -24.38 2.48 3.29
C CYS A 52 -22.97 2.31 2.70
N ASN A 53 -22.80 1.53 1.62
CA ASN A 53 -21.47 1.07 1.16
C ASN A 53 -21.14 1.46 -0.29
N MET A 54 -22.15 1.78 -1.10
CA MET A 54 -21.97 2.06 -2.55
C MET A 54 -21.00 3.21 -2.85
N HIS A 55 -20.79 4.15 -1.91
CA HIS A 55 -19.93 5.32 -2.09
C HIS A 55 -18.49 5.11 -1.59
N LEU A 56 -18.19 3.97 -0.96
CA LEU A 56 -16.91 3.75 -0.30
C LEU A 56 -15.73 3.58 -1.27
N LEU A 57 -15.96 3.20 -2.53
CA LEU A 57 -14.89 3.11 -3.53
C LEU A 57 -14.28 4.49 -3.81
N LYS A 58 -15.11 5.51 -4.00
CA LYS A 58 -14.67 6.90 -4.19
C LYS A 58 -13.90 7.43 -2.97
N LEU A 59 -14.33 7.06 -1.76
CA LEU A 59 -13.59 7.43 -0.55
C LEU A 59 -12.24 6.72 -0.48
N ALA A 60 -12.14 5.45 -0.87
CA ALA A 60 -10.89 4.72 -0.90
C ALA A 60 -9.89 5.31 -1.91
N GLU A 61 -10.35 5.80 -3.06
CA GLU A 61 -9.54 6.53 -4.03
C GLU A 61 -8.98 7.83 -3.45
N ALA A 62 -9.81 8.64 -2.79
CA ALA A 62 -9.36 9.86 -2.11
C ALA A 62 -8.35 9.58 -0.98
N VAL A 63 -8.54 8.49 -0.22
CA VAL A 63 -7.55 8.06 0.79
C VAL A 63 -6.24 7.66 0.13
N LYS A 64 -6.30 6.96 -1.02
CA LYS A 64 -5.09 6.57 -1.78
C LYS A 64 -4.32 7.81 -2.24
N GLU A 65 -5.00 8.83 -2.77
CA GLU A 65 -4.37 10.10 -3.15
C GLU A 65 -3.65 10.73 -1.95
N GLY A 66 -4.30 10.79 -0.78
CA GLY A 66 -3.69 11.34 0.44
C GLY A 66 -2.50 10.53 0.97
N VAL A 67 -2.44 9.23 0.74
CA VAL A 67 -1.26 8.38 1.08
C VAL A 67 -0.09 8.65 0.12
N THR A 68 -0.37 9.04 -1.12
CA THR A 68 0.65 9.26 -2.16
C THR A 68 1.13 10.71 -2.30
N ALA A 69 0.44 11.66 -1.68
CA ALA A 69 0.77 13.10 -1.71
C ALA A 69 2.08 13.41 -0.96
#